data_AF-H0XRG2-F1
#
_entry.id   AF-H0XRG2-F1
#
_cell.length_a   1.000
_cell.length_b   1.000
_cell.length_c   1.000
_cell.angle_alpha   90.00
_cell.angle_beta   90.00
_cell.angle_gamma   90.00
#
_symmetry.space_group_name_H-M   'P 1'
#
loop_
_entity.id
_entity.type
_entity.pdbx_description
1 polymer ?
#
loop_
_entity_poly.entity_id
_entity_poly.type
_entity_poly.pdbx_seq_one_letter_code
_entity_poly.pdbx_strand_id
1 'polypeptide(L)'
;MDWKLDGSTQKIESPVLQGHEGVFEDRGEDGISESFQLLQIDVECQEGETLPTGSTAWCSKNVQRKQRHWEKVIAAKKSKRKQEKERRKANRAENPGICPQHSKRFLRALTKEKLLEAKHSGPRICIDLSMTHHMSKKELSRLAGQIRRLYGSNKKADKPFWICLTGFTTDSPLYEECLRMNDGFSSYLKSRCGVIVIFFFLSFIFSLALEDVDLNKVYILGGLVDESIQKVKGVNTQKEERAYSPKLALLPVQEYMVRCQNGKNYHSKILAINQVFDILSTYFDTHNWPEALKKGVSSGKGYVLRNSLE
;
A
#
# COMPACT_ATOMS: atom_id res chain seq x y z
N MET A 1 -26.42 -10.15 65.28
CA MET A 1 -27.21 -11.21 64.61
C MET A 1 -26.35 -11.76 63.49
N ASP A 2 -25.63 -12.83 63.82
CA ASP A 2 -24.78 -13.61 62.94
C ASP A 2 -25.60 -14.33 61.87
N TRP A 3 -25.19 -14.27 60.61
CA TRP A 3 -25.63 -15.21 59.59
C TRP A 3 -24.42 -15.77 58.86
N LYS A 4 -24.32 -17.10 58.97
CA LYS A 4 -23.26 -17.96 58.47
C LYS A 4 -23.27 -18.07 56.95
N LEU A 5 -22.07 -18.35 56.43
CA LEU A 5 -21.76 -18.89 55.11
C LEU A 5 -22.54 -20.17 54.83
N ASP A 6 -23.02 -20.33 53.60
CA ASP A 6 -23.04 -21.64 52.96
C ASP A 6 -22.66 -21.50 51.48
N GLY A 7 -21.70 -22.33 51.05
CA GLY A 7 -21.09 -22.30 49.73
C GLY A 7 -21.76 -23.30 48.79
N SER A 8 -21.89 -22.91 47.52
CA SER A 8 -22.13 -23.86 46.43
C SER A 8 -21.33 -23.44 45.21
N THR A 9 -20.29 -24.23 44.95
CA THR A 9 -19.35 -24.10 43.84
C THR A 9 -19.97 -24.73 42.59
N GLN A 10 -20.34 -23.92 41.59
CA GLN A 10 -20.62 -24.44 40.25
C GLN A 10 -19.42 -24.20 39.32
N LYS A 11 -18.75 -25.31 39.05
CA LYS A 11 -17.75 -25.53 38.00
C LYS A 11 -18.46 -25.41 36.65
N ILE A 12 -18.10 -24.45 35.82
CA ILE A 12 -18.53 -24.42 34.40
C ILE A 12 -17.29 -24.74 33.56
N GLU A 13 -17.31 -25.93 33.00
CA GLU A 13 -16.32 -26.48 32.10
C GLU A 13 -16.31 -25.73 30.76
N SER A 14 -15.10 -25.47 30.25
CA SER A 14 -14.84 -24.91 28.93
C SER A 14 -14.88 -26.01 27.87
N PRO A 15 -15.52 -25.84 26.70
CA PRO A 15 -15.45 -26.84 25.66
C PRO A 15 -14.11 -26.71 24.91
N VAL A 16 -13.28 -27.73 25.09
CA VAL A 16 -12.18 -28.10 24.20
C VAL A 16 -12.77 -28.49 22.84
N LEU A 17 -12.37 -27.81 21.76
CA LEU A 17 -12.53 -28.31 20.40
C LEU A 17 -11.16 -28.66 19.83
N GLN A 18 -10.94 -29.96 19.73
CA GLN A 18 -9.79 -30.62 19.15
C GLN A 18 -9.95 -30.72 17.63
N GLY A 19 -8.88 -30.40 16.90
CA GLY A 19 -8.42 -31.14 15.73
C GLY A 19 -9.14 -30.97 14.39
N HIS A 20 -8.52 -30.21 13.48
CA HIS A 20 -8.22 -30.74 12.14
C HIS A 20 -7.01 -30.00 11.54
N GLU A 21 -5.81 -30.53 11.79
CA GLU A 21 -4.63 -30.22 10.99
C GLU A 21 -4.79 -30.90 9.63
N GLY A 22 -5.18 -30.12 8.62
CA GLY A 22 -5.15 -30.52 7.23
C GLY A 22 -3.87 -30.03 6.57
N VAL A 23 -2.86 -30.90 6.49
CA VAL A 23 -1.73 -30.77 5.57
C VAL A 23 -2.29 -30.92 4.16
N PHE A 24 -2.28 -29.84 3.36
CA PHE A 24 -2.47 -29.92 1.92
C PHE A 24 -1.12 -29.75 1.24
N GLU A 25 -0.53 -30.87 0.84
CA GLU A 25 0.47 -30.91 -0.22
C GLU A 25 -0.22 -30.96 -1.60
N ASP A 26 0.44 -30.27 -2.54
CA ASP A 26 0.43 -30.46 -3.99
C ASP A 26 -0.84 -30.14 -4.82
N ARG A 27 -0.75 -29.05 -5.61
CA ARG A 27 -0.53 -29.16 -7.07
C ARG A 27 -0.35 -27.80 -7.70
N GLY A 28 0.70 -27.67 -8.53
CA GLY A 28 0.80 -26.57 -9.47
C GLY A 28 -0.24 -26.74 -10.56
N GLU A 29 -1.21 -25.84 -10.62
CA GLU A 29 -2.08 -25.69 -11.78
C GLU A 29 -2.08 -24.25 -12.28
N ASP A 30 -1.97 -24.16 -13.59
CA ASP A 30 -1.81 -22.97 -14.40
C ASP A 30 -3.04 -22.05 -14.33
N GLY A 31 -3.04 -21.10 -13.40
CA GLY A 31 -4.00 -19.98 -13.35
C GLY A 31 -3.81 -18.93 -14.46
N ILE A 32 -3.29 -19.32 -15.63
CA ILE A 32 -2.93 -18.40 -16.72
C ILE A 32 -4.14 -18.11 -17.64
N SER A 33 -5.19 -18.94 -17.63
CA SER A 33 -6.31 -18.82 -18.58
C SER A 33 -7.39 -17.79 -18.18
N GLU A 34 -7.76 -17.68 -16.90
CA GLU A 34 -8.96 -16.90 -16.51
C GLU A 34 -8.74 -15.38 -16.43
N SER A 35 -7.49 -14.92 -16.29
CA SER A 35 -7.18 -13.48 -16.20
C SER A 35 -7.28 -12.73 -17.53
N PHE A 36 -7.51 -13.43 -18.65
CA PHE A 36 -7.58 -12.83 -19.99
C PHE A 36 -9.00 -12.52 -20.49
N GLN A 37 -10.05 -13.03 -19.84
CA GLN A 37 -11.42 -12.84 -20.31
C GLN A 37 -12.13 -11.60 -19.75
N LEU A 38 -11.63 -10.97 -18.69
CA LEU A 38 -12.37 -9.91 -17.97
C LEU A 38 -12.07 -8.46 -18.41
N LEU A 39 -11.73 -8.27 -19.68
CA LEU A 39 -11.61 -6.94 -20.31
C LEU A 39 -12.41 -6.87 -21.62
N GLN A 40 -13.67 -7.30 -21.57
CA GLN A 40 -14.69 -6.70 -22.43
C GLN A 40 -15.12 -5.39 -21.77
N ILE A 41 -14.99 -4.30 -22.51
CA ILE A 41 -15.55 -3.01 -22.11
C ILE A 41 -17.06 -3.15 -22.31
N ASP A 42 -17.83 -3.20 -21.22
CA ASP A 42 -19.28 -3.04 -21.28
C ASP A 42 -19.57 -1.62 -21.80
N VAL A 43 -19.97 -1.57 -23.08
CA VAL A 43 -20.62 -0.42 -23.66
C VAL A 43 -22.10 -0.59 -23.35
N GLU A 44 -22.57 0.08 -22.30
CA GLU A 44 -24.02 0.30 -22.14
C GLU A 44 -24.50 1.18 -23.30
N CYS A 45 -25.04 0.55 -24.34
CA CYS A 45 -25.86 1.19 -25.35
C CYS A 45 -27.31 0.89 -24.99
N GLN A 46 -28.11 1.94 -24.76
CA GLN A 46 -29.55 1.82 -24.57
C GLN A 46 -30.17 1.09 -25.76
N GLU A 47 -30.98 0.07 -25.48
CA GLU A 47 -31.71 -0.71 -26.46
C GLU A 47 -32.76 0.16 -27.16
N GLY A 48 -32.55 0.35 -28.46
CA GLY A 48 -33.53 0.88 -29.42
C GLY A 48 -33.37 0.09 -30.72
N GLU A 49 -34.47 -0.41 -31.23
CA GLU A 49 -34.60 -1.59 -32.09
C GLU A 49 -33.96 -1.51 -33.51
N THR A 50 -33.65 -2.71 -34.01
CA THR A 50 -33.41 -3.16 -35.41
C THR A 50 -32.09 -2.80 -36.11
N LEU A 51 -31.30 -3.85 -36.38
CA LEU A 51 -30.09 -3.86 -37.20
C LEU A 51 -30.38 -3.62 -38.70
N PRO A 52 -29.41 -3.01 -39.40
CA PRO A 52 -28.83 -3.72 -40.53
C PRO A 52 -27.30 -3.87 -40.42
N THR A 53 -26.85 -4.98 -40.99
CA THR A 53 -25.49 -5.51 -41.09
C THR A 53 -24.47 -4.49 -41.58
N GLY A 54 -23.35 -4.35 -40.85
CA GLY A 54 -22.17 -3.62 -41.30
C GLY A 54 -21.88 -2.28 -40.60
N SER A 55 -21.93 -2.24 -39.26
CA SER A 55 -21.42 -1.09 -38.50
C SER A 55 -20.17 -1.51 -37.73
N THR A 56 -18.99 -1.23 -38.29
CA THR A 56 -17.75 -1.17 -37.51
C THR A 56 -17.97 -0.15 -36.40
N ALA A 57 -18.09 -0.62 -35.16
CA ALA A 57 -18.27 0.23 -33.99
C ALA A 57 -17.25 1.38 -34.03
N TRP A 58 -17.74 2.60 -34.28
CA TRP A 58 -16.92 3.80 -34.43
C TRP A 58 -16.45 4.25 -33.04
N CYS A 59 -15.55 3.47 -32.47
CA CYS A 59 -14.83 3.84 -31.26
C CYS A 59 -14.09 5.16 -31.53
N SER A 60 -14.39 6.20 -30.74
CA SER A 60 -13.78 7.54 -30.86
C SER A 60 -12.27 7.47 -31.09
N LYS A 61 -11.73 8.33 -31.96
CA LYS A 61 -10.28 8.43 -32.25
C LYS A 61 -9.43 8.47 -30.97
N ASN A 62 -9.94 9.05 -29.89
CA ASN A 62 -9.26 9.11 -28.59
C ASN A 62 -9.20 7.76 -27.86
N VAL A 63 -10.26 6.96 -27.95
CA VAL A 63 -10.30 5.62 -27.35
C VAL A 63 -9.37 4.68 -28.13
N GLN A 64 -9.37 4.74 -29.47
CA GLN A 64 -8.41 3.97 -30.29
C GLN A 64 -6.95 4.37 -30.01
N ARG A 65 -6.67 5.67 -29.79
CA ARG A 65 -5.33 6.15 -29.38
C ARG A 65 -4.92 5.57 -28.03
N LYS A 66 -5.83 5.56 -27.04
CA LYS A 66 -5.58 4.96 -25.72
C LYS A 66 -5.33 3.46 -25.82
N GLN A 67 -6.11 2.75 -26.64
CA GLN A 67 -5.95 1.31 -26.87
C GLN A 67 -4.58 0.98 -27.49
N ARG A 68 -4.21 1.66 -28.59
CA ARG A 68 -2.89 1.47 -29.23
C ARG A 68 -1.75 1.85 -28.29
N HIS A 69 -1.91 2.88 -27.46
CA HIS A 69 -0.92 3.24 -26.45
C HIS A 69 -0.80 2.15 -25.38
N TRP A 70 -1.92 1.61 -24.91
CA TRP A 70 -1.94 0.50 -23.94
C TRP A 70 -1.27 -0.74 -24.50
N GLU A 71 -1.58 -1.14 -25.73
CA GLU A 71 -0.93 -2.25 -26.42
C GLU A 71 0.58 -2.04 -26.56
N LYS A 72 1.02 -0.83 -26.94
CA LYS A 72 2.45 -0.46 -26.96
C LYS A 72 3.10 -0.59 -25.59
N VAL A 73 2.42 -0.16 -24.52
CA VAL A 73 2.93 -0.28 -23.14
C VAL A 73 3.05 -1.74 -22.73
N ILE A 74 2.07 -2.59 -23.06
CA ILE A 74 2.10 -4.03 -22.77
C ILE A 74 3.23 -4.71 -23.55
N ALA A 75 3.35 -4.43 -24.85
CA ALA A 75 4.43 -4.95 -25.69
C ALA A 75 5.82 -4.49 -25.19
N ALA A 76 5.96 -3.21 -24.84
CA ALA A 76 7.18 -2.66 -24.26
C ALA A 76 7.52 -3.33 -22.92
N LYS A 77 6.52 -3.61 -22.07
CA LYS A 77 6.72 -4.37 -20.82
C LYS A 77 7.21 -5.79 -21.10
N LYS A 78 6.62 -6.50 -22.07
CA LYS A 78 7.06 -7.85 -22.48
C LYS A 78 8.49 -7.83 -23.01
N SER A 79 8.81 -6.89 -23.91
CA SER A 79 10.16 -6.72 -24.46
C SER A 79 11.20 -6.38 -23.38
N LYS A 80 10.92 -5.42 -22.49
CA LYS A 80 11.79 -5.10 -21.35
C LYS A 80 12.02 -6.28 -20.42
N ARG A 81 11.00 -7.11 -20.17
CA ARG A 81 11.15 -8.34 -19.37
C ARG A 81 12.09 -9.35 -20.06
N LYS A 82 12.02 -9.47 -21.39
CA LYS A 82 12.91 -10.34 -22.18
C LYS A 82 14.35 -9.82 -22.13
N GLN A 83 14.56 -8.54 -22.44
CA GLN A 83 15.87 -7.89 -22.39
C GLN A 83 16.52 -7.98 -21.00
N GLU A 84 15.76 -7.76 -19.93
CA GLU A 84 16.28 -7.90 -18.56
C GLU A 84 16.63 -9.35 -18.20
N LYS A 85 15.90 -10.34 -18.73
CA LYS A 85 16.22 -11.76 -18.55
C LYS A 85 17.53 -12.11 -19.28
N GLU A 86 17.71 -11.61 -20.49
CA GLU A 86 18.93 -11.78 -21.30
C GLU A 86 20.11 -11.08 -20.63
N ARG A 87 19.96 -9.83 -20.18
CA ARG A 87 20.98 -9.09 -19.43
C ARG A 87 21.41 -9.82 -18.15
N ARG A 88 20.46 -10.41 -17.42
CA ARG A 88 20.78 -11.24 -16.24
C ARG A 88 21.50 -12.53 -16.60
N LYS A 89 21.19 -13.13 -17.75
CA LYS A 89 21.90 -14.32 -18.25
C LYS A 89 23.34 -13.97 -18.65
N ALA A 90 23.53 -12.86 -19.37
CA ALA A 90 24.84 -12.34 -19.75
C ALA A 90 25.69 -11.98 -18.53
N ASN A 91 25.14 -11.23 -17.57
CA ASN A 91 25.87 -10.86 -16.35
C ASN A 91 26.25 -12.09 -15.50
N ARG A 92 25.43 -13.16 -15.49
CA ARG A 92 25.79 -14.44 -14.85
C ARG A 92 26.91 -15.18 -15.58
N ALA A 93 27.00 -15.03 -16.89
CA ALA A 93 28.07 -15.62 -17.69
C ALA A 93 29.39 -14.84 -17.55
N GLU A 94 29.32 -13.51 -17.43
CA GLU A 94 30.48 -12.62 -17.26
C GLU A 94 31.03 -12.62 -15.82
N ASN A 95 30.18 -12.75 -14.80
CA ASN A 95 30.57 -12.76 -13.38
C ASN A 95 30.17 -14.07 -12.67
N PRO A 96 30.79 -15.22 -13.00
CA PRO A 96 30.45 -16.50 -12.39
C PRO A 96 30.74 -16.57 -10.87
N GLY A 97 31.60 -15.68 -10.35
CA GLY A 97 31.96 -15.59 -8.93
C GLY A 97 30.99 -14.78 -8.05
N ILE A 98 30.10 -13.96 -8.62
CA ILE A 98 29.08 -13.20 -7.87
C ILE A 98 27.80 -14.04 -7.82
N CYS A 99 27.89 -15.24 -7.27
CA CYS A 99 26.71 -16.04 -7.01
C CYS A 99 26.02 -15.48 -5.74
N PRO A 100 24.70 -15.23 -5.75
CA PRO A 100 23.98 -15.07 -4.49
C PRO A 100 24.25 -16.31 -3.65
N GLN A 101 24.85 -16.15 -2.46
CA GLN A 101 25.24 -17.29 -1.60
C GLN A 101 24.08 -18.25 -1.34
N HIS A 102 22.84 -17.78 -1.51
CA HIS A 102 21.64 -18.57 -1.30
C HIS A 102 20.68 -18.57 -2.49
N SER A 103 19.93 -19.67 -2.62
CA SER A 103 18.90 -19.83 -3.62
C SER A 103 17.81 -18.74 -3.51
N LYS A 104 17.14 -18.44 -4.62
CA LYS A 104 16.01 -17.50 -4.63
C LYS A 104 14.87 -17.93 -3.69
N ARG A 105 14.68 -19.25 -3.51
CA ARG A 105 13.68 -19.80 -2.58
C ARG A 105 14.05 -19.49 -1.14
N PHE A 106 15.33 -19.69 -0.79
CA PHE A 106 15.85 -19.35 0.53
C PHE A 106 15.70 -17.86 0.84
N LEU A 107 16.13 -16.96 -0.06
CA LEU A 107 16.00 -15.52 0.16
C LEU A 107 14.54 -15.08 0.35
N ARG A 108 13.60 -15.72 -0.35
CA ARG A 108 12.16 -15.48 -0.17
C ARG A 108 11.66 -15.97 1.20
N ALA A 109 12.12 -17.13 1.66
CA ALA A 109 11.78 -17.66 2.98
C ALA A 109 12.32 -16.75 4.08
N LEU A 110 13.59 -16.34 3.99
CA LEU A 110 14.21 -15.39 4.92
C LEU A 110 13.46 -14.04 4.95
N THR A 111 13.08 -13.52 3.78
CA THR A 111 12.26 -12.29 3.72
C THR A 111 10.90 -12.48 4.40
N LYS A 112 10.28 -13.66 4.23
CA LYS A 112 8.98 -13.98 4.84
C LYS A 112 9.10 -14.06 6.36
N GLU A 113 10.15 -14.70 6.85
CA GLU A 113 10.47 -14.82 8.28
C GLU A 113 10.70 -13.43 8.89
N LYS A 114 11.53 -12.58 8.28
CA LYS A 114 11.73 -11.19 8.72
C LYS A 114 10.43 -10.40 8.83
N LEU A 115 9.53 -10.56 7.86
CA LEU A 115 8.22 -9.90 7.90
C LEU A 115 7.29 -10.46 9.00
N LEU A 116 7.40 -11.76 9.31
CA LEU A 116 6.63 -12.36 10.40
C LEU A 116 7.18 -11.92 11.76
N GLU A 117 8.49 -11.83 11.91
CA GLU A 117 9.13 -11.33 13.13
C GLU A 117 8.69 -9.90 13.43
N ALA A 118 8.60 -9.05 12.40
CA ALA A 118 8.09 -7.69 12.53
C ALA A 118 6.69 -7.60 13.15
N LYS A 119 5.85 -8.65 13.05
CA LYS A 119 4.54 -8.71 13.73
C LYS A 119 4.67 -8.59 15.25
N HIS A 120 5.74 -9.15 15.82
CA HIS A 120 5.95 -9.23 17.25
C HIS A 120 6.83 -8.09 17.76
N SER A 121 7.93 -7.82 17.08
CA SER A 121 9.00 -6.92 17.55
C SER A 121 9.16 -5.65 16.70
N GLY A 122 8.53 -5.59 15.52
CA GLY A 122 8.69 -4.50 14.57
C GLY A 122 7.77 -3.30 14.84
N PRO A 123 8.14 -2.11 14.31
CA PRO A 123 7.26 -0.94 14.35
C PRO A 123 5.98 -1.19 13.55
N ARG A 124 4.87 -0.59 13.99
CA ARG A 124 3.55 -0.87 13.43
C ARG A 124 3.06 0.32 12.61
N ILE A 125 2.60 0.02 11.39
CA ILE A 125 1.96 1.00 10.53
C ILE A 125 0.59 0.51 10.07
N CYS A 126 -0.39 1.39 10.12
CA CYS A 126 -1.74 1.16 9.68
C CYS A 126 -2.07 2.06 8.49
N ILE A 127 -2.72 1.52 7.47
CA ILE A 127 -3.23 2.29 6.34
C ILE A 127 -4.75 2.28 6.46
N ASP A 128 -5.33 3.45 6.70
CA ASP A 128 -6.76 3.63 6.80
C ASP A 128 -7.41 3.76 5.43
N LEU A 129 -8.18 2.75 5.05
CA LEU A 129 -8.84 2.64 3.75
C LEU A 129 -10.36 2.86 3.86
N SER A 130 -10.85 3.39 4.99
CA SER A 130 -12.27 3.69 5.22
C SER A 130 -12.86 4.64 4.16
N MET A 131 -12.07 5.59 3.66
CA MET A 131 -12.51 6.62 2.69
C MET A 131 -12.45 6.18 1.23
N THR A 132 -12.21 4.90 0.96
CA THR A 132 -12.00 4.42 -0.41
C THR A 132 -13.22 4.56 -1.32
N HIS A 133 -14.42 4.56 -0.75
CA HIS A 133 -15.68 4.75 -1.47
C HIS A 133 -15.84 6.16 -2.09
N HIS A 134 -15.07 7.15 -1.65
CA HIS A 134 -15.06 8.51 -2.23
C HIS A 134 -14.06 8.69 -3.38
N MET A 135 -13.30 7.64 -3.73
CA MET A 135 -12.31 7.68 -4.80
C MET A 135 -12.86 7.11 -6.10
N SER A 136 -12.45 7.74 -7.21
CA SER A 136 -12.67 7.22 -8.55
C SER A 136 -11.84 5.95 -8.79
N LYS A 137 -12.21 5.14 -9.78
CA LYS A 137 -11.43 3.97 -10.21
C LYS A 137 -9.96 4.29 -10.53
N LYS A 138 -9.68 5.49 -11.06
CA LYS A 138 -8.30 5.95 -11.34
C LYS A 138 -7.52 6.24 -10.06
N GLU A 139 -8.17 6.82 -9.06
CA GLU A 139 -7.58 7.09 -7.74
C GLU A 139 -7.35 5.78 -6.99
N LEU A 140 -8.31 4.85 -7.00
CA LEU A 140 -8.17 3.50 -6.46
C LEU A 140 -7.00 2.74 -7.11
N SER A 141 -6.87 2.81 -8.43
CA SER A 141 -5.76 2.16 -9.13
C SER A 141 -4.39 2.73 -8.73
N ARG A 142 -4.33 4.05 -8.48
CA ARG A 142 -3.12 4.69 -7.96
C ARG A 142 -2.85 4.26 -6.53
N LEU A 143 -3.86 4.21 -5.67
CA LEU A 143 -3.73 3.75 -4.29
C LEU A 143 -3.22 2.30 -4.22
N ALA A 144 -3.80 1.40 -5.02
CA ALA A 144 -3.33 0.01 -5.15
C ALA A 144 -1.84 -0.05 -5.57
N GLY A 145 -1.43 0.84 -6.49
CA GLY A 145 -0.03 1.01 -6.88
C GLY A 145 0.87 1.57 -5.76
N GLN A 146 0.35 2.47 -4.91
CA GLN A 146 1.07 2.96 -3.74
C GLN A 146 1.25 1.85 -2.69
N ILE A 147 0.20 1.07 -2.39
CA ILE A 147 0.26 -0.10 -1.49
C ILE A 147 1.31 -1.11 -1.98
N ARG A 148 1.35 -1.38 -3.29
CA ARG A 148 2.37 -2.26 -3.90
C ARG A 148 3.79 -1.78 -3.62
N ARG A 149 4.04 -0.49 -3.83
CA ARG A 149 5.36 0.13 -3.65
C ARG A 149 5.75 0.10 -2.19
N LEU A 150 4.84 0.48 -1.30
CA LEU A 150 5.01 0.43 0.14
C LEU A 150 5.40 -0.99 0.60
N TYR A 151 4.61 -2.01 0.26
CA TYR A 151 4.92 -3.39 0.63
C TYR A 151 6.25 -3.88 0.02
N GLY A 152 6.55 -3.44 -1.20
CA GLY A 152 7.82 -3.72 -1.87
C GLY A 152 9.03 -3.07 -1.21
N SER A 153 8.90 -1.85 -0.69
CA SER A 153 9.92 -1.17 0.12
C SER A 153 10.08 -1.88 1.47
N ASN A 154 8.97 -2.20 2.15
CA ASN A 154 9.00 -2.90 3.44
C ASN A 154 9.72 -4.25 3.38
N LYS A 155 9.51 -5.01 2.29
CA LYS A 155 10.22 -6.27 2.03
C LYS A 155 11.74 -6.14 1.89
N LYS A 156 12.23 -4.95 1.57
CA LYS A 156 13.65 -4.66 1.38
C LYS A 156 14.26 -3.95 2.59
N ALA A 157 13.44 -3.47 3.51
CA ALA A 157 13.91 -2.83 4.73
C ALA A 157 14.64 -3.85 5.59
N ASP A 158 15.69 -3.42 6.27
CA ASP A 158 16.43 -4.26 7.20
C ASP A 158 15.57 -4.55 8.44
N LYS A 159 14.81 -3.55 8.89
CA LYS A 159 13.80 -3.64 9.95
C LYS A 159 12.40 -3.38 9.39
N PRO A 160 11.69 -4.40 8.91
CA PRO A 160 10.36 -4.22 8.35
C PRO A 160 9.34 -3.76 9.39
N PHE A 161 8.36 -2.99 8.94
CA PHE A 161 7.18 -2.64 9.73
C PHE A 161 6.13 -3.75 9.60
N TRP A 162 5.36 -3.96 10.67
CA TRP A 162 4.12 -4.71 10.57
C TRP A 162 3.02 -3.84 9.96
N ILE A 163 2.59 -4.19 8.75
CA ILE A 163 1.58 -3.42 8.00
C ILE A 163 0.18 -3.96 8.30
N CYS A 164 -0.68 -3.05 8.75
CA CYS A 164 -2.11 -3.27 8.94
C CYS A 164 -2.92 -2.48 7.91
N LEU A 165 -3.96 -3.09 7.36
CA LEU A 165 -4.94 -2.41 6.52
C LEU A 165 -6.28 -2.39 7.25
N THR A 166 -6.85 -1.21 7.49
CA THR A 166 -8.19 -1.03 8.08
C THR A 166 -9.17 -0.57 7.01
N GLY A 167 -10.46 -0.88 7.16
CA GLY A 167 -11.47 -0.56 6.15
C GLY A 167 -11.26 -1.30 4.82
N PHE A 168 -10.56 -2.44 4.84
CA PHE A 168 -10.18 -3.20 3.65
C PHE A 168 -10.91 -4.54 3.56
N THR A 169 -11.97 -4.57 2.76
CA THR A 169 -12.81 -5.75 2.55
C THR A 169 -12.50 -6.42 1.21
N THR A 170 -12.76 -7.73 1.09
CA THR A 170 -12.48 -8.52 -0.12
C THR A 170 -13.41 -8.23 -1.28
N ASP A 171 -14.58 -7.70 -1.00
CA ASP A 171 -15.60 -7.27 -1.95
C ASP A 171 -15.43 -5.79 -2.36
N SER A 172 -14.41 -5.09 -1.85
CA SER A 172 -14.19 -3.68 -2.18
C SER A 172 -13.60 -3.50 -3.59
N PRO A 173 -13.97 -2.42 -4.30
CA PRO A 173 -13.33 -2.05 -5.56
C PRO A 173 -11.80 -1.86 -5.44
N LEU A 174 -11.32 -1.45 -4.27
CA LEU A 174 -9.88 -1.36 -4.00
C LEU A 174 -9.21 -2.74 -3.98
N TYR A 175 -9.86 -3.76 -3.42
CA TYR A 175 -9.33 -5.11 -3.38
C TYR A 175 -9.12 -5.67 -4.78
N GLU A 176 -10.11 -5.50 -5.66
CA GLU A 176 -10.01 -5.87 -7.07
C GLU A 176 -8.87 -5.14 -7.78
N GLU A 177 -8.76 -3.82 -7.57
CA GLU A 177 -7.63 -3.05 -8.13
C GLU A 177 -6.28 -3.54 -7.58
N CYS A 178 -6.22 -3.98 -6.33
CA CYS A 178 -5.00 -4.55 -5.76
C CYS A 178 -4.65 -5.90 -6.37
N LEU A 179 -5.61 -6.81 -6.56
CA LEU A 179 -5.38 -8.08 -7.26
C LEU A 179 -4.89 -7.85 -8.69
N ARG A 180 -5.58 -6.96 -9.43
CA ARG A 180 -5.28 -6.63 -10.81
C ARG A 180 -3.90 -5.98 -10.98
N MET A 181 -3.50 -5.13 -10.04
CA MET A 181 -2.25 -4.36 -10.13
C MET A 181 -1.05 -5.10 -9.54
N ASN A 182 -1.26 -6.03 -8.60
CA ASN A 182 -0.21 -6.56 -7.74
C ASN A 182 -0.19 -8.10 -7.79
N ASP A 183 0.61 -8.65 -8.72
CA ASP A 183 0.82 -10.10 -8.84
C ASP A 183 1.14 -10.73 -7.46
N GLY A 184 0.32 -11.68 -7.04
CA GLY A 184 0.47 -12.38 -5.76
C GLY A 184 0.03 -11.57 -4.52
N PHE A 185 -0.81 -10.54 -4.68
CA PHE A 185 -1.33 -9.74 -3.56
C PHE A 185 -1.99 -10.56 -2.45
N SER A 186 -2.64 -11.67 -2.78
CA SER A 186 -3.24 -12.60 -1.81
C SER A 186 -2.20 -13.19 -0.84
N SER A 187 -0.94 -13.28 -1.26
CA SER A 187 0.18 -13.78 -0.44
C SER A 187 0.87 -12.71 0.41
N TYR A 188 0.38 -11.45 0.39
CA TYR A 188 0.99 -10.39 1.19
C TYR A 188 0.77 -10.68 2.68
N LEU A 189 1.84 -10.63 3.47
CA LEU A 189 1.78 -10.69 4.91
C LEU A 189 1.31 -9.33 5.43
N LYS A 190 0.03 -9.27 5.75
CA LYS A 190 -0.65 -8.07 6.23
C LYS A 190 -1.74 -8.48 7.21
N SER A 191 -1.95 -7.67 8.25
CA SER A 191 -3.12 -7.85 9.11
C SER A 191 -4.31 -7.09 8.55
N ARG A 192 -5.49 -7.72 8.55
CA ARG A 192 -6.76 -6.98 8.50
C ARG A 192 -7.13 -6.65 9.94
N CYS A 193 -7.13 -5.38 10.30
CA CYS A 193 -7.58 -4.98 11.63
C CYS A 193 -9.06 -4.59 11.54
N GLY A 194 -9.93 -5.33 12.24
CA GLY A 194 -11.33 -4.95 12.46
C GLY A 194 -11.49 -3.88 13.55
N VAL A 195 -10.41 -3.55 14.24
CA VAL A 195 -10.38 -2.58 15.32
C VAL A 195 -9.82 -1.26 14.79
N ILE A 196 -10.62 -0.22 14.92
CA ILE A 196 -10.29 1.19 14.68
C ILE A 196 -9.20 1.55 15.71
N VAL A 197 -7.95 1.31 15.39
CA VAL A 197 -6.83 1.80 16.19
C VAL A 197 -6.50 3.18 15.65
N ILE A 198 -6.69 4.22 16.48
CA ILE A 198 -6.02 5.53 16.62
C ILE A 198 -5.51 6.27 15.35
N PHE A 199 -6.36 7.11 14.74
CA PHE A 199 -6.05 7.94 13.56
C PHE A 199 -4.97 9.02 13.74
N PHE A 200 -3.79 8.86 13.16
CA PHE A 200 -2.92 10.00 12.83
C PHE A 200 -3.30 10.53 11.44
N PHE A 201 -4.24 11.48 11.36
CA PHE A 201 -4.44 12.23 10.12
C PHE A 201 -3.24 13.17 9.92
N LEU A 202 -2.60 13.20 8.75
CA LEU A 202 -1.79 14.37 8.38
C LEU A 202 -2.76 15.46 7.92
N SER A 203 -3.36 16.22 8.85
CA SER A 203 -4.17 17.38 8.50
C SER A 203 -3.80 18.59 9.34
N PHE A 204 -3.54 19.68 8.64
CA PHE A 204 -3.04 20.96 9.14
C PHE A 204 -4.04 21.57 10.12
N ILE A 205 -3.65 21.74 11.39
CA ILE A 205 -4.05 22.80 12.34
C ILE A 205 -3.45 22.38 13.70
N PHE A 206 -2.41 23.09 14.13
CA PHE A 206 -1.59 22.88 15.34
C PHE A 206 -1.08 21.45 15.55
N SER A 207 0.01 21.09 14.87
CA SER A 207 0.61 19.76 14.97
C SER A 207 2.07 19.90 15.38
N LEU A 208 2.50 19.17 16.41
CA LEU A 208 3.91 19.01 16.71
C LEU A 208 4.55 18.17 15.61
N ALA A 209 5.73 18.59 15.16
CA ALA A 209 6.54 17.79 14.26
C ALA A 209 6.83 16.42 14.91
N LEU A 210 6.76 15.35 14.12
CA LEU A 210 7.12 14.03 14.61
C LEU A 210 8.61 14.04 14.94
N GLU A 211 8.93 13.91 16.22
CA GLU A 211 10.33 13.93 16.69
C GLU A 211 11.01 12.58 16.49
N ASP A 212 10.31 11.47 16.80
CA ASP A 212 10.85 10.11 16.78
C ASP A 212 9.80 9.02 16.41
N VAL A 213 10.29 7.85 15.99
CA VAL A 213 9.49 6.66 15.63
C VAL A 213 9.62 5.59 16.72
N ASP A 214 8.58 5.48 17.55
CA ASP A 214 8.50 4.63 18.74
C ASP A 214 7.83 3.28 18.42
N LEU A 215 8.47 2.20 18.84
CA LEU A 215 8.00 0.81 18.68
C LEU A 215 6.67 0.53 19.39
N ASN A 216 6.35 1.27 20.45
CA ASN A 216 5.13 1.08 21.22
C ASN A 216 3.92 1.82 20.61
N LYS A 217 4.14 2.57 19.53
CA LYS A 217 3.09 3.34 18.85
C LYS A 217 2.71 2.68 17.52
N VAL A 218 1.47 2.95 17.11
CA VAL A 218 0.97 2.59 15.78
C VAL A 218 0.84 3.86 14.97
N TYR A 219 1.55 3.92 13.85
CA TYR A 219 1.51 5.06 12.93
C TYR A 219 0.43 4.85 11.90
N ILE A 220 -0.44 5.83 11.66
CA ILE A 220 -1.56 5.67 10.75
C ILE A 220 -1.43 6.62 9.58
N LEU A 221 -1.62 6.06 8.39
CA LEU A 221 -1.64 6.80 7.15
C LEU A 221 -3.05 6.76 6.56
N GLY A 222 -3.59 7.92 6.21
CA GLY A 222 -4.81 7.99 5.41
C GLY A 222 -4.55 7.42 4.01
N GLY A 223 -5.19 6.31 3.68
CA GLY A 223 -5.13 5.66 2.38
C GLY A 223 -6.03 6.36 1.37
N LEU A 224 -5.73 7.63 1.10
CA LEU A 224 -6.49 8.49 0.19
C LEU A 224 -5.60 8.99 -0.95
N VAL A 225 -6.14 8.96 -2.17
CA VAL A 225 -5.56 9.63 -3.33
C VAL A 225 -6.58 10.64 -3.80
N ASP A 226 -6.27 11.92 -3.63
CA ASP A 226 -7.17 13.01 -3.99
C ASP A 226 -6.58 13.81 -5.15
N GLU A 227 -7.24 13.76 -6.31
CA GLU A 227 -6.93 14.64 -7.44
C GLU A 227 -7.62 16.02 -7.31
N SER A 228 -8.54 16.20 -6.36
CA SER A 228 -9.40 17.39 -6.23
C SER A 228 -9.40 17.98 -4.81
N ILE A 229 -8.84 19.18 -4.63
CA ILE A 229 -8.71 19.92 -3.34
C ILE A 229 -10.03 20.04 -2.51
N GLN A 230 -11.20 19.74 -3.09
CA GLN A 230 -12.51 19.92 -2.48
C GLN A 230 -12.98 18.76 -1.58
N LYS A 231 -12.42 17.54 -1.67
CA LYS A 231 -12.92 16.39 -0.88
C LYS A 231 -12.47 16.42 0.59
N VAL A 232 -11.29 16.98 0.86
CA VAL A 232 -10.74 17.10 2.24
C VAL A 232 -11.60 17.99 3.15
N LYS A 233 -12.39 18.92 2.61
CA LYS A 233 -13.24 19.82 3.40
C LYS A 233 -14.40 19.12 4.12
N GLY A 234 -14.89 17.99 3.60
CA GLY A 234 -15.95 17.20 4.24
C GLY A 234 -15.46 16.23 5.33
N VAL A 235 -14.16 15.98 5.41
CA VAL A 235 -13.55 14.96 6.29
C VAL A 235 -13.33 15.48 7.72
N ASN A 236 -13.29 16.80 7.90
CA ASN A 236 -13.05 17.44 9.21
C ASN A 236 -14.30 17.53 10.11
N THR A 237 -15.49 17.12 9.66
CA THR A 237 -16.76 17.39 10.37
C THR A 237 -17.31 16.21 11.17
N GLN A 238 -16.72 15.02 11.09
CA GLN A 238 -17.10 13.89 11.95
C GLN A 238 -16.03 13.62 13.00
N LYS A 239 -15.77 14.62 13.85
CA LYS A 239 -15.11 14.38 15.14
C LYS A 239 -16.19 13.91 16.11
N GLU A 240 -16.41 12.60 16.14
CA GLU A 240 -17.10 11.95 17.25
C GLU A 240 -16.33 12.22 18.55
N GLU A 241 -17.07 12.66 19.57
CA GLU A 241 -16.69 12.57 20.97
C GLU A 241 -16.32 11.13 21.30
N ARG A 242 -15.01 10.83 21.34
CA ARG A 242 -14.49 9.61 21.99
C ARG A 242 -13.45 9.99 23.01
N ALA A 243 -13.46 9.29 24.15
CA ALA A 243 -12.58 9.49 25.30
C ALA A 243 -11.07 9.40 25.01
N TYR A 244 -10.68 8.94 23.82
CA TYR A 244 -9.30 8.84 23.35
C TYR A 244 -9.16 9.53 21.99
N SER A 245 -8.80 10.81 21.99
CA SER A 245 -8.48 11.54 20.78
C SER A 245 -7.07 11.14 20.29
N PRO A 246 -6.92 10.67 19.05
CA PRO A 246 -5.61 10.41 18.48
C PRO A 246 -4.73 11.64 18.48
N LYS A 247 -3.43 11.46 18.79
CA LYS A 247 -2.45 12.53 18.60
C LYS A 247 -2.26 12.75 17.10
N LEU A 248 -2.02 14.00 16.72
CA LEU A 248 -1.81 14.40 15.35
C LEU A 248 -0.32 14.76 15.19
N ALA A 249 0.37 14.13 14.25
CA ALA A 249 1.80 14.37 14.02
C ALA A 249 2.04 14.64 12.53
N LEU A 250 2.89 15.63 12.25
CA LEU A 250 3.34 15.94 10.89
C LEU A 250 4.78 15.47 10.71
N LEU A 251 5.12 15.02 9.51
CA LEU A 251 6.53 14.85 9.15
C LEU A 251 7.23 16.22 9.19
N PRO A 252 8.50 16.29 9.63
CA PRO A 252 9.22 17.55 9.79
C PRO A 252 9.71 18.15 8.45
N VAL A 253 8.83 18.19 7.45
CA VAL A 253 9.15 18.69 6.10
C VAL A 253 9.44 20.19 6.15
N GLN A 254 8.76 20.95 7.02
CA GLN A 254 8.87 22.41 7.08
C GLN A 254 10.17 22.86 7.76
N GLU A 255 10.67 22.03 8.67
CA GLU A 255 11.87 22.22 9.46
C GLU A 255 13.11 22.00 8.58
N TYR A 256 13.12 20.91 7.81
CA TYR A 256 14.31 20.48 7.06
C TYR A 256 14.28 20.81 5.57
N MET A 257 13.12 21.10 4.97
CA MET A 257 13.01 21.33 3.52
C MET A 257 12.50 22.73 3.17
N VAL A 258 13.05 23.28 2.09
CA VAL A 258 12.70 24.59 1.53
C VAL A 258 12.21 24.45 0.10
N ARG A 259 11.40 25.42 -0.33
CA ARG A 259 10.89 25.46 -1.71
C ARG A 259 12.04 25.77 -2.65
N CYS A 260 12.24 24.91 -3.65
CA CYS A 260 13.16 25.15 -4.75
C CYS A 260 12.40 25.82 -5.89
N GLN A 261 12.95 26.88 -6.49
CA GLN A 261 12.40 27.43 -7.71
C GLN A 261 12.61 26.41 -8.85
N ASN A 262 11.51 25.94 -9.43
CA ASN A 262 11.53 24.99 -10.53
C ASN A 262 10.82 25.60 -11.74
N GLY A 263 11.24 25.23 -12.96
CA GLY A 263 10.64 25.77 -14.20
C GLY A 263 9.16 25.45 -14.41
N LYS A 264 8.53 24.70 -13.49
CA LYS A 264 7.10 24.35 -13.50
C LYS A 264 6.29 25.04 -12.40
N ASN A 265 6.92 25.81 -11.51
CA ASN A 265 6.31 26.45 -10.33
C ASN A 265 5.37 25.52 -9.54
N TYR A 266 5.74 24.25 -9.41
CA TYR A 266 4.94 23.24 -8.71
C TYR A 266 5.56 22.86 -7.38
N HIS A 267 4.80 23.05 -6.30
CA HIS A 267 5.21 22.75 -4.93
C HIS A 267 4.10 22.00 -4.21
N SER A 268 4.35 20.77 -3.81
CA SER A 268 3.37 19.98 -3.05
C SER A 268 3.99 19.39 -1.79
N LYS A 269 3.40 19.74 -0.64
CA LYS A 269 3.72 19.16 0.68
C LYS A 269 2.99 17.84 0.92
N ILE A 270 2.00 17.51 0.11
CA ILE A 270 1.21 16.28 0.25
C ILE A 270 2.03 15.13 -0.31
N LEU A 271 2.24 14.11 0.50
CA LEU A 271 3.01 12.91 0.15
C LEU A 271 2.08 11.71 -0.01
N ALA A 272 2.41 10.83 -0.95
CA ALA A 272 1.72 9.56 -1.10
C ALA A 272 2.07 8.61 0.06
N ILE A 273 1.21 7.64 0.36
CA ILE A 273 1.43 6.72 1.51
C ILE A 273 2.75 5.97 1.42
N ASN A 274 3.19 5.61 0.21
CA ASN A 274 4.46 4.93 0.01
C ASN A 274 5.66 5.87 0.27
N GLN A 275 5.52 7.16 -0.02
CA GLN A 275 6.57 8.15 0.25
C GLN A 275 6.70 8.38 1.75
N VAL A 276 5.57 8.50 2.45
CA VAL A 276 5.57 8.61 3.92
C VAL A 276 6.17 7.35 4.55
N PHE A 277 5.82 6.16 4.06
CA PHE A 277 6.44 4.93 4.52
C PHE A 277 7.96 4.91 4.28
N ASP A 278 8.43 5.28 3.10
CA ASP A 278 9.87 5.31 2.80
C ASP A 278 10.61 6.28 3.76
N ILE A 279 9.99 7.40 4.15
CA ILE A 279 10.53 8.35 5.14
C ILE A 279 10.59 7.67 6.52
N LEU A 280 9.46 7.12 7.00
CA LEU A 280 9.40 6.51 8.32
C LEU A 280 10.37 5.33 8.45
N SER A 281 10.44 4.47 7.43
CA SER A 281 11.36 3.33 7.41
C SER A 281 12.82 3.79 7.41
N THR A 282 13.18 4.80 6.61
CA THR A 282 14.55 5.31 6.58
C THR A 282 14.91 5.97 7.91
N TYR A 283 14.02 6.77 8.47
CA TYR A 283 14.25 7.41 9.75
C TYR A 283 14.41 6.37 10.88
N PHE A 284 13.61 5.31 10.88
CA PHE A 284 13.72 4.25 11.89
C PHE A 284 15.07 3.51 11.83
N ASP A 285 15.72 3.50 10.67
CA ASP A 285 17.05 2.91 10.51
C ASP A 285 18.18 3.89 10.81
N THR A 286 18.03 5.18 10.47
CA THR A 286 19.13 6.17 10.51
C THR A 286 19.02 7.21 11.62
N HIS A 287 17.83 7.37 12.21
CA HIS A 287 17.45 8.47 13.10
C HIS A 287 17.78 9.87 12.53
N ASN A 288 17.81 10.00 11.20
CA ASN A 288 18.21 11.22 10.50
C ASN A 288 17.09 11.73 9.58
N TRP A 289 16.41 12.80 10.00
CA TRP A 289 15.31 13.41 9.26
C TRP A 289 15.70 13.92 7.86
N PRO A 290 16.82 14.66 7.67
CA PRO A 290 17.28 15.03 6.33
C PRO A 290 17.43 13.84 5.37
N GLU A 291 18.03 12.75 5.81
CA GLU A 291 18.22 11.55 4.98
C GLU A 291 16.88 10.88 4.65
N ALA A 292 16.03 10.72 5.66
CA ALA A 292 14.70 10.15 5.49
C ALA A 292 13.83 10.97 4.52
N LEU A 293 13.82 12.29 4.67
CA LEU A 293 13.08 13.21 3.80
C LEU A 293 13.63 13.19 2.37
N LYS A 294 14.95 13.15 2.19
CA LYS A 294 15.58 12.99 0.86
C LYS A 294 15.16 11.69 0.18
N LYS A 295 14.92 10.62 0.95
CA LYS A 295 14.47 9.33 0.41
C LYS A 295 13.04 9.39 -0.13
N GLY A 296 12.09 9.91 0.64
CA GLY A 296 10.68 9.87 0.26
C GLY A 296 10.16 11.08 -0.52
N VAL A 297 10.74 12.27 -0.32
CA VAL A 297 10.34 13.48 -1.03
C VAL A 297 11.08 13.57 -2.36
N SER A 298 10.40 13.20 -3.45
CA SER A 298 10.97 13.27 -4.79
C SER A 298 11.22 14.71 -5.22
N SER A 299 12.29 14.96 -5.99
CA SER A 299 12.65 16.27 -6.56
C SER A 299 11.51 16.96 -7.32
N GLY A 300 10.62 16.19 -7.97
CA GLY A 300 9.44 16.71 -8.67
C GLY A 300 8.39 17.38 -7.77
N LYS A 301 8.51 17.31 -6.44
CA LYS A 301 7.61 17.96 -5.47
C LYS A 301 7.95 19.43 -5.22
N GLY A 302 9.10 19.90 -5.71
CA GLY A 302 9.54 21.30 -5.55
C GLY A 302 10.16 21.63 -4.19
N TYR A 303 10.47 20.63 -3.36
CA TYR A 303 11.14 20.83 -2.07
C TYR A 303 12.53 20.18 -2.10
N VAL A 304 13.51 20.87 -1.53
CA VAL A 304 14.90 20.40 -1.36
C VAL A 304 15.32 20.59 0.10
N LEU A 305 16.32 19.84 0.55
CA LEU A 305 16.86 20.03 1.90
C LEU A 305 17.48 21.42 2.04
N ARG A 306 17.31 22.04 3.20
CA ARG A 306 17.84 23.39 3.49
C ARG A 306 19.36 23.46 3.30
N ASN A 307 20.08 22.44 3.77
CA ASN A 307 21.55 22.38 3.73
C ASN A 307 22.11 21.95 2.35
N SER A 308 21.27 21.83 1.32
CA SER A 308 21.70 21.53 -0.06
C SER A 308 21.77 22.78 -0.96
N LEU A 309 21.53 23.96 -0.38
CA LEU A 309 21.60 25.26 -1.05
C LEU A 309 22.82 26.09 -0.61
N GLU A 310 23.66 25.53 0.26
CA GLU A 310 25.03 25.98 0.53
C GLU A 310 26.00 25.15 -0.33
#